data_AF-A0A524N2H9-F1
#
_entry.id   AF-A0A524N2H9-F1
#
_cell.length_a   1.000
_cell.length_b   1.000
_cell.length_c   1.000
_cell.angle_alpha   90.00
_cell.angle_beta   90.00
_cell.angle_gamma   90.00
#
_symmetry.space_group_name_H-M   'P 1'
#
loop_
_entity.id
_entity.type
_entity.pdbx_description
1 polymer ?
#
loop_
_entity_poly.entity_id
_entity_poly.type
_entity_poly.pdbx_seq_one_letter_code
_entity_poly.pdbx_strand_id
1 'polypeptide(L)'
;MTSIPNYPNNIPGGVQAVSVFGMDYAHVGLRGGGDLYVTKYGVPFIHNLFPENYWTDKDWFARNSSKLFGHEFRSGGTSTIYRVRTKEVNGKSKEIVLKWNRMGQDVPGEQDSDDPVAAEFNSPYEEFALVMEMRNAWRESGTSRISTHKPLAIYVPADIVQLDRTGRREHKMVAKIRSHPEIELDMFRPYAVIYEWIKGIDIAEICHRGVIDEETMGSLTLEVEAHMKRLGFVVRDRKPQHIIVRPNSKGALVHNRKGAIPYAVVDFELLERTAEWEEKVRSAKRREYLRRQAHRFEGPGARTTLPHLKRVNLLGVDYTFGHAESTGGRLWVVGKDPELFDYFLPERWQHTPRTRLSTIDEIYETTTKDSVHVVWRLSRVGRCPEMDPFRPEERRITEYGYNSPFEEVSIVDRLNLKSIPTTLPRAIYESGHRLPASGFLSDESRYRSHEHLKLPDGSPVLRRDRDYIVIWGYWNKPDELLATNDSDYYQAVSALNALRLGIISEETYILLMQRMKDELASSGFEDLNFRGNHKLLSLDSSGRLLMDAKGLPEVRICNFELIKRI
;
A
#
# COMPACT_ATOMS: atom_id res chain seq x y z
N MET A 1 -16.36 2.20 -9.63
CA MET A 1 -15.61 3.46 -9.59
C MET A 1 -16.20 4.40 -10.62
N THR A 2 -16.77 5.52 -10.21
CA THR A 2 -17.26 6.57 -11.11
C THR A 2 -16.19 7.64 -11.20
N SER A 3 -15.61 7.83 -12.38
CA SER A 3 -14.63 8.87 -12.68
C SER A 3 -15.14 10.25 -12.25
N ILE A 4 -14.22 11.13 -11.83
CA ILE A 4 -14.56 12.53 -11.56
C ILE A 4 -15.10 13.14 -12.88
N PRO A 5 -16.28 13.79 -12.87
CA PRO A 5 -16.82 14.46 -14.06
C PRO A 5 -15.90 15.58 -14.55
N ASN A 6 -15.99 15.93 -15.83
CA ASN A 6 -15.24 17.03 -16.47
C ASN A 6 -15.11 18.26 -15.56
N TYR A 7 -13.87 18.69 -15.32
CA TYR A 7 -13.57 19.85 -14.49
C TYR A 7 -14.18 21.12 -15.10
N PRO A 8 -14.68 22.08 -14.30
CA PRO A 8 -15.14 23.36 -14.82
C PRO A 8 -13.98 24.10 -15.50
N ASN A 9 -14.21 24.62 -16.72
CA ASN A 9 -13.19 25.17 -17.64
C ASN A 9 -12.42 26.42 -17.16
N ASN A 10 -12.58 26.88 -15.91
CA ASN A 10 -12.08 28.17 -15.41
C ASN A 10 -11.34 28.07 -14.05
N ILE A 11 -10.44 27.10 -13.87
CA ILE A 11 -9.60 27.00 -12.66
C ILE A 11 -8.19 27.57 -12.95
N PRO A 12 -7.78 28.67 -12.29
CA PRO A 12 -6.44 29.23 -12.46
C PRO A 12 -5.36 28.22 -12.04
N GLY A 13 -4.35 27.99 -12.89
CA GLY A 13 -3.24 27.05 -12.60
C GLY A 13 -3.43 25.62 -13.12
N GLY A 14 -4.61 25.30 -13.67
CA GLY A 14 -4.94 23.95 -14.13
C GLY A 14 -5.38 23.03 -12.98
N VAL A 15 -5.90 21.86 -13.34
CA VAL A 15 -6.33 20.82 -12.38
C VAL A 15 -5.58 19.54 -12.71
N GLN A 16 -4.97 18.93 -11.70
CA GLN A 16 -4.36 17.61 -11.81
C GLN A 16 -5.24 16.58 -11.11
N ALA A 17 -5.39 15.40 -11.74
CA ALA A 17 -6.07 14.28 -11.11
C ALA A 17 -5.05 13.53 -10.23
N VAL A 18 -5.35 13.39 -8.94
CA VAL A 18 -4.51 12.67 -7.97
C VAL A 18 -5.38 11.63 -7.27
N SER A 19 -4.86 10.41 -7.09
CA SER A 19 -5.54 9.36 -6.32
C SER A 19 -4.72 9.04 -5.08
N VAL A 20 -5.35 9.09 -3.91
CA VAL A 20 -4.74 8.74 -2.62
C VAL A 20 -5.71 7.85 -1.84
N PHE A 21 -5.25 6.70 -1.37
CA PHE A 21 -6.02 5.64 -0.72
C PHE A 21 -7.30 5.25 -1.49
N GLY A 22 -7.20 5.21 -2.82
CA GLY A 22 -8.34 4.88 -3.70
C GLY A 22 -9.41 5.98 -3.78
N MET A 23 -9.12 7.18 -3.28
CA MET A 23 -9.94 8.37 -3.47
C MET A 23 -9.34 9.28 -4.54
N ASP A 24 -10.16 9.64 -5.52
CA ASP A 24 -9.79 10.62 -6.54
C ASP A 24 -10.01 12.06 -6.02
N TYR A 25 -9.01 12.91 -6.26
CA TYR A 25 -8.99 14.33 -5.96
C TYR A 25 -8.73 15.15 -7.23
N ALA A 26 -9.39 16.30 -7.30
CA ALA A 26 -8.99 17.40 -8.16
C ALA A 26 -7.97 18.25 -7.39
N HIS A 27 -6.69 18.13 -7.73
CA HIS A 27 -5.62 18.94 -7.13
C HIS A 27 -5.48 20.27 -7.87
N VAL A 28 -5.53 21.35 -7.10
CA VAL A 28 -5.41 22.73 -7.57
C VAL A 28 -4.28 23.42 -6.81
N GLY A 29 -3.27 23.89 -7.55
CA GLY A 29 -2.26 24.81 -7.02
C GLY A 29 -2.84 26.22 -6.91
N LEU A 30 -2.83 26.78 -5.69
CA LEU A 30 -3.35 28.11 -5.40
C LEU A 30 -2.31 29.19 -5.70
N ARG A 31 -2.76 30.40 -6.07
CA ARG A 31 -1.87 31.53 -6.42
C ARG A 31 -0.89 31.92 -5.30
N GLY A 32 -1.20 31.60 -4.04
CA GLY A 32 -0.34 31.85 -2.89
C GLY A 32 0.65 30.73 -2.57
N GLY A 33 0.82 29.72 -3.43
CA GLY A 33 1.68 28.56 -3.20
C GLY A 33 1.08 27.46 -2.32
N GLY A 34 -0.19 27.59 -1.95
CA GLY A 34 -0.93 26.55 -1.23
C GLY A 34 -1.56 25.53 -2.18
N ASP A 35 -2.06 24.43 -1.63
CA ASP A 35 -2.70 23.36 -2.37
C ASP A 35 -4.14 23.14 -1.90
N LEU A 36 -5.01 22.78 -2.84
CA LEU A 36 -6.38 22.37 -2.55
C LEU A 36 -6.67 21.04 -3.26
N TYR A 37 -7.00 20.02 -2.48
CA TYR A 37 -7.39 18.69 -2.97
C TYR A 37 -8.89 18.52 -2.81
N VAL A 38 -9.64 18.57 -3.91
CA VAL A 38 -11.10 18.63 -3.89
C VAL A 38 -11.69 17.28 -4.25
N THR A 39 -12.56 16.76 -3.40
CA THR A 39 -13.25 15.48 -3.65
C THR A 39 -14.37 15.66 -4.68
N LYS A 40 -14.93 14.56 -5.18
CA LYS A 40 -16.14 14.59 -6.02
C LYS A 40 -17.33 15.36 -5.41
N TYR A 41 -17.42 15.46 -4.08
CA TYR A 41 -18.48 16.23 -3.41
C TYR A 41 -18.17 17.73 -3.34
N GLY A 42 -16.88 18.10 -3.35
CA GLY A 42 -16.43 19.48 -3.38
C GLY A 42 -16.41 20.08 -4.79
N VAL A 43 -16.20 19.28 -5.84
CA VAL A 43 -16.09 19.75 -7.24
C VAL A 43 -17.22 20.71 -7.66
N PRO A 44 -18.52 20.45 -7.37
CA PRO A 44 -19.61 21.36 -7.71
C PRO A 44 -19.53 22.75 -7.04
N PHE A 45 -18.70 22.88 -6.00
CA PHE A 45 -18.49 24.07 -5.18
C PHE A 45 -17.02 24.51 -5.16
N ILE A 46 -16.20 24.05 -6.12
CA ILE A 46 -14.74 24.24 -6.08
C ILE A 46 -14.32 25.71 -5.90
N HIS A 47 -14.99 26.63 -6.58
CA HIS A 47 -14.72 28.06 -6.42
C HIS A 47 -15.07 28.58 -5.02
N ASN A 48 -16.16 28.11 -4.40
CA ASN A 48 -16.49 28.47 -3.01
C ASN A 48 -15.45 27.93 -2.01
N LEU A 49 -14.76 26.84 -2.35
CA LEU A 49 -13.76 26.19 -1.50
C LEU A 49 -12.36 26.81 -1.63
N PHE A 50 -12.17 27.84 -2.46
CA PHE A 50 -10.93 28.60 -2.44
C PHE A 50 -10.80 29.43 -1.14
N PRO A 51 -9.65 29.37 -0.44
CA PRO A 51 -9.46 30.03 0.86
C PRO A 51 -9.80 31.52 0.91
N GLU A 52 -9.64 32.27 -0.19
CA GLU A 52 -10.02 33.70 -0.28
C GLU A 52 -11.52 33.96 -0.10
N ASN A 53 -12.34 32.93 -0.25
CA ASN A 53 -13.77 32.98 -0.03
C ASN A 53 -14.18 32.69 1.41
N TYR A 54 -13.22 32.41 2.28
CA TYR A 54 -13.48 32.25 3.71
C TYR A 54 -12.25 32.54 4.58
N TRP A 55 -11.22 31.68 4.59
CA TRP A 55 -10.14 31.67 5.57
C TRP A 55 -9.11 32.79 5.42
N THR A 56 -8.64 33.07 4.20
CA THR A 56 -7.57 34.06 4.00
C THR A 56 -8.08 35.49 4.01
N ASP A 57 -9.39 35.70 3.84
CA ASP A 57 -10.06 36.96 4.15
C ASP A 57 -10.43 37.00 5.65
N LYS A 58 -9.55 37.61 6.45
CA LYS A 58 -9.69 37.69 7.90
C LYS A 58 -10.97 38.41 8.35
N ASP A 59 -11.39 39.45 7.62
CA ASP A 59 -12.59 40.23 7.95
C ASP A 59 -13.86 39.46 7.64
N TRP A 60 -13.87 38.71 6.54
CA TRP A 60 -14.96 37.80 6.23
C TRP A 60 -15.03 36.67 7.24
N PHE A 61 -13.89 36.03 7.53
CA PHE A 61 -13.81 34.92 8.48
C PHE A 61 -14.32 35.33 9.87
N ALA A 62 -13.85 36.46 10.40
CA ALA A 62 -14.27 36.94 11.73
C ALA A 62 -15.79 37.19 11.82
N ARG A 63 -16.43 37.64 10.73
CA ARG A 63 -17.87 37.93 10.68
C ARG A 63 -18.75 36.72 10.34
N ASN A 64 -18.21 35.73 9.64
CA ASN A 64 -18.98 34.63 9.05
C ASN A 64 -18.52 33.24 9.53
N SER A 65 -17.70 33.19 10.58
CA SER A 65 -17.32 31.95 11.24
C SER A 65 -17.79 31.93 12.69
N SER A 66 -17.96 30.73 13.22
CA SER A 66 -18.17 30.50 14.63
C SER A 66 -17.30 29.33 15.05
N LYS A 67 -16.47 29.53 16.08
CA LYS A 67 -15.71 28.43 16.67
C LYS A 67 -16.70 27.46 17.28
N LEU A 68 -16.59 26.20 16.88
CA LEU A 68 -17.36 25.12 17.50
C LEU A 68 -16.57 24.70 18.73
N PHE A 69 -17.07 25.06 19.90
CA PHE A 69 -16.52 24.56 21.15
C PHE A 69 -17.02 23.12 21.30
N GLY A 70 -16.10 22.15 21.33
CA GLY A 70 -16.34 21.03 22.23
C GLY A 70 -16.43 21.62 23.64
N HIS A 71 -17.20 21.03 24.56
CA HIS A 71 -17.13 21.39 25.97
C HIS A 71 -15.74 20.98 26.55
N GLU A 72 -14.69 21.68 26.11
CA GLU A 72 -13.27 21.47 26.38
C GLU A 72 -12.87 21.91 27.80
N PHE A 73 -13.82 22.43 28.60
CA PHE A 73 -13.54 22.93 29.94
C PHE A 73 -13.18 21.83 30.96
N ARG A 74 -13.28 20.54 30.59
CA ARG A 74 -12.96 19.42 31.51
C ARG A 74 -11.99 18.37 30.98
N SER A 75 -11.52 18.45 29.72
CA SER A 75 -10.76 17.32 29.12
C SER A 75 -9.57 17.71 28.22
N GLY A 76 -9.11 18.97 28.22
CA GLY A 76 -7.79 19.32 27.68
C GLY A 76 -7.57 19.10 26.17
N GLY A 77 -8.61 19.04 25.35
CA GLY A 77 -8.50 19.00 23.89
C GLY A 77 -8.25 20.38 23.28
N THR A 78 -7.50 20.45 22.17
CA THR A 78 -7.04 21.68 21.49
C THR A 78 -7.58 21.82 20.06
N SER A 79 -8.64 21.08 19.69
CA SER A 79 -9.08 21.01 18.29
C SER A 79 -9.67 22.34 17.83
N THR A 80 -9.14 22.89 16.73
CA THR A 80 -9.59 24.18 16.22
C THR A 80 -10.58 23.97 15.08
N ILE A 81 -11.87 23.85 15.45
CA ILE A 81 -12.97 23.58 14.54
C ILE A 81 -13.83 24.84 14.37
N TYR A 82 -14.13 25.19 13.12
CA TYR A 82 -15.00 26.32 12.80
C TYR A 82 -16.15 25.91 11.88
N ARG A 83 -17.35 26.39 12.17
CA ARG A 83 -18.41 26.51 11.16
C ARG A 83 -18.17 27.81 10.41
N VAL A 84 -18.17 27.78 9.08
CA VAL A 84 -17.88 28.95 8.25
C VAL A 84 -18.87 29.03 7.11
N ARG A 85 -19.38 30.23 6.83
CA ARG A 85 -20.12 30.52 5.60
C ARG A 85 -19.18 31.11 4.56
N THR A 86 -19.05 30.44 3.41
CA THR A 86 -18.25 30.92 2.28
C THR A 86 -18.91 32.11 1.59
N LYS A 87 -18.08 32.99 1.00
CA LYS A 87 -18.56 34.06 0.11
C LYS A 87 -19.40 33.50 -1.02
N GLU A 88 -20.30 34.34 -1.51
CA GLU A 88 -21.10 34.00 -2.67
C GLU A 88 -20.24 34.08 -3.93
N VAL A 89 -20.17 32.97 -4.67
CA VAL A 89 -19.47 32.86 -5.94
C VAL A 89 -20.41 32.17 -6.92
N ASN A 90 -20.64 32.79 -8.08
CA ASN A 90 -21.58 32.30 -9.10
C ASN A 90 -22.99 32.00 -8.54
N GLY A 91 -23.51 32.88 -7.68
CA GLY A 91 -24.84 32.75 -7.07
C GLY A 91 -24.95 31.65 -6.02
N LYS A 92 -23.83 31.06 -5.59
CA LYS A 92 -23.79 29.97 -4.61
C LYS A 92 -22.96 30.36 -3.41
N SER A 93 -23.43 30.02 -2.22
CA SER A 93 -22.69 30.04 -0.96
C SER A 93 -22.86 28.68 -0.27
N LYS A 94 -21.85 28.29 0.51
CA LYS A 94 -21.79 27.00 1.20
C LYS A 94 -21.45 27.20 2.67
N GLU A 95 -22.16 26.48 3.55
CA GLU A 95 -21.75 26.30 4.93
C GLU A 95 -20.83 25.10 5.05
N ILE A 96 -19.64 25.33 5.62
CA ILE A 96 -18.59 24.33 5.74
C ILE A 96 -18.13 24.21 7.20
N VAL A 97 -17.52 23.08 7.51
CA VAL A 97 -16.71 22.89 8.71
C VAL A 97 -15.25 22.89 8.29
N LEU A 98 -14.47 23.79 8.87
CA LEU A 98 -13.02 23.86 8.72
C LEU A 98 -12.38 23.29 9.98
N LYS A 99 -11.60 22.21 9.86
CA LYS A 99 -10.89 21.57 10.96
C LYS A 99 -9.42 21.41 10.61
N TRP A 100 -8.54 21.87 11.49
CA TRP A 100 -7.10 21.65 11.37
C TRP A 100 -6.75 20.23 11.84
N ASN A 101 -6.17 19.45 10.94
CA ASN A 101 -5.83 18.07 11.17
C ASN A 101 -4.63 17.94 12.14
N ARG A 102 -4.73 16.97 13.04
CA ARG A 102 -3.78 16.73 14.14
C ARG A 102 -2.79 15.59 13.88
N MET A 103 -2.65 15.14 12.64
CA MET A 103 -1.66 14.12 12.25
C MET A 103 -0.28 14.45 12.82
N GLY A 104 0.34 13.45 13.43
CA GLY A 104 1.66 13.56 14.06
C GLY A 104 1.65 14.09 15.49
N GLN A 105 0.51 14.52 16.05
CA GLN A 105 0.39 14.92 17.46
C GLN A 105 0.19 13.71 18.38
N ASP A 106 0.34 13.92 19.69
CA ASP A 106 -0.01 12.93 20.72
C ASP A 106 -1.52 12.90 20.97
N VAL A 107 -2.10 11.70 21.11
CA VAL A 107 -3.53 11.54 21.40
C VAL A 107 -3.74 11.71 22.92
N PRO A 108 -4.57 12.67 23.37
CA PRO A 108 -4.81 12.84 24.80
C PRO A 108 -5.43 11.59 25.44
N GLY A 109 -4.88 11.14 26.58
CA GLY A 109 -5.39 9.98 27.33
C GLY A 109 -4.91 8.61 26.84
N GLU A 110 -4.03 8.56 25.83
CA GLU A 110 -3.48 7.33 25.27
C GLU A 110 -2.66 6.51 26.30
N GLN A 111 -1.97 7.17 27.23
CA GLN A 111 -1.13 6.53 28.26
C GLN A 111 -1.92 5.72 29.30
N ASP A 112 -3.23 5.95 29.41
CA ASP A 112 -4.11 5.26 30.37
C ASP A 112 -4.88 4.09 29.73
N SER A 113 -4.58 3.72 28.48
CA SER A 113 -5.28 2.67 27.75
C SER A 113 -4.56 1.31 27.81
N ASP A 114 -5.31 0.24 28.08
CA ASP A 114 -4.82 -1.15 28.10
C ASP A 114 -4.62 -1.76 26.69
N ASP A 115 -4.79 -0.96 25.62
CA ASP A 115 -4.63 -1.44 24.23
C ASP A 115 -3.13 -1.45 23.86
N PRO A 116 -2.56 -2.60 23.45
CA PRO A 116 -1.17 -2.68 23.02
C PRO A 116 -0.85 -1.83 21.77
N VAL A 117 -1.86 -1.35 21.03
CA VAL A 117 -1.69 -0.42 19.91
C VAL A 117 -2.16 0.98 20.29
N ALA A 118 -1.20 1.89 20.37
CA ALA A 118 -1.39 3.30 20.66
C ALA A 118 -2.24 3.97 19.55
N ALA A 119 -3.30 4.71 19.92
CA ALA A 119 -4.19 5.37 18.96
C ALA A 119 -3.48 6.53 18.26
N GLU A 120 -3.60 6.65 16.94
CA GLU A 120 -2.93 7.69 16.17
C GLU A 120 -3.91 8.53 15.36
N PHE A 121 -3.69 9.85 15.30
CA PHE A 121 -4.44 10.71 14.41
C PHE A 121 -4.21 10.34 12.93
N ASN A 122 -5.31 10.15 12.22
CA ASN A 122 -5.32 9.98 10.77
C ASN A 122 -4.77 11.21 10.05
N SER A 123 -4.07 10.98 8.94
CA SER A 123 -3.82 12.03 7.97
C SER A 123 -5.15 12.54 7.37
N PRO A 124 -5.15 13.73 6.75
CA PRO A 124 -6.34 14.23 6.05
C PRO A 124 -6.86 13.27 4.97
N TYR A 125 -5.97 12.53 4.33
CA TYR A 125 -6.30 11.59 3.26
C TYR A 125 -6.83 10.27 3.82
N GLU A 126 -6.21 9.74 4.88
CA GLU A 126 -6.69 8.56 5.61
C GLU A 126 -8.10 8.81 6.17
N GLU A 127 -8.32 9.97 6.80
CA GLU A 127 -9.62 10.36 7.36
C GLU A 127 -10.71 10.33 6.28
N PHE A 128 -10.46 10.98 5.14
CA PHE A 128 -11.43 11.01 4.04
C PHE A 128 -11.66 9.61 3.45
N ALA A 129 -10.60 8.83 3.26
CA ALA A 129 -10.68 7.48 2.71
C ALA A 129 -11.54 6.56 3.57
N LEU A 130 -11.31 6.56 4.88
CA LEU A 130 -12.08 5.75 5.83
C LEU A 130 -13.55 6.18 5.90
N VAL A 131 -13.84 7.48 5.89
CA VAL A 131 -15.22 7.99 5.82
C VAL A 131 -15.91 7.52 4.54
N MET A 132 -15.20 7.54 3.41
CA MET A 132 -15.74 7.09 2.13
C MET A 132 -15.94 5.58 2.06
N GLU A 133 -15.02 4.81 2.62
CA GLU A 133 -15.11 3.36 2.76
C GLU A 133 -16.32 2.97 3.60
N MET A 134 -16.49 3.57 4.78
CA MET A 134 -17.67 3.34 5.64
C MET A 134 -18.98 3.68 4.91
N ARG A 135 -19.00 4.77 4.14
CA ARG A 135 -20.17 5.15 3.31
C ARG A 135 -20.44 4.18 2.14
N ASN A 136 -19.43 3.45 1.67
CA ASN A 136 -19.59 2.41 0.66
C ASN A 136 -20.06 1.10 1.30
N ALA A 137 -19.44 0.69 2.41
CA ALA A 137 -19.81 -0.50 3.16
C ALA A 137 -21.30 -0.51 3.53
N TRP A 138 -21.83 0.63 3.97
CA TRP A 138 -23.27 0.77 4.21
C TRP A 138 -24.13 0.62 2.92
N ARG A 139 -23.70 1.20 1.79
CA ARG A 139 -24.43 1.08 0.52
C ARG A 139 -24.52 -0.37 0.05
N GLU A 140 -23.51 -1.16 0.36
CA GLU A 140 -23.42 -2.57 0.00
C GLU A 140 -24.17 -3.49 1.00
N SER A 141 -24.18 -3.15 2.29
CA SER A 141 -24.82 -3.95 3.34
C SER A 141 -26.35 -3.84 3.37
N GLY A 142 -26.93 -2.80 2.76
CA GLY A 142 -28.38 -2.56 2.78
C GLY A 142 -28.95 -2.22 4.17
N THR A 143 -28.10 -1.94 5.17
CA THR A 143 -28.51 -1.59 6.54
C THR A 143 -29.03 -0.15 6.65
N SER A 144 -29.46 0.28 7.84
CA SER A 144 -29.88 1.66 8.09
C SER A 144 -28.73 2.65 7.83
N ARG A 145 -29.09 3.82 7.29
CA ARG A 145 -28.12 4.85 6.87
C ARG A 145 -27.41 5.50 8.06
N ILE A 146 -26.07 5.37 8.13
CA ILE A 146 -25.24 6.31 8.91
C ILE A 146 -25.03 7.57 8.08
N SER A 147 -25.59 8.69 8.55
CA SER A 147 -25.30 9.98 7.94
C SER A 147 -23.95 10.47 8.44
N THR A 148 -23.09 10.94 7.54
CA THR A 148 -21.81 11.56 7.88
C THR A 148 -21.64 12.87 7.13
N HIS A 149 -20.78 13.76 7.64
CA HIS A 149 -20.30 14.91 6.89
C HIS A 149 -19.80 14.49 5.51
N LYS A 150 -20.10 15.28 4.48
CA LYS A 150 -19.50 15.05 3.16
C LYS A 150 -18.10 15.67 3.14
N PRO A 151 -17.03 14.90 2.90
CA PRO A 151 -15.69 15.46 2.74
C PRO A 151 -15.67 16.28 1.45
N LEU A 152 -15.39 17.58 1.53
CA LEU A 152 -15.41 18.48 0.38
C LEU A 152 -14.00 18.70 -0.18
N ALA A 153 -13.04 19.06 0.67
CA ALA A 153 -11.67 19.31 0.24
C ALA A 153 -10.66 19.22 1.40
N ILE A 154 -9.38 19.09 1.06
CA ILE A 154 -8.24 19.25 1.95
C ILE A 154 -7.49 20.50 1.49
N TYR A 155 -7.27 21.44 2.41
CA TYR A 155 -6.52 22.66 2.16
C TYR A 155 -5.15 22.59 2.86
N VAL A 156 -4.10 22.90 2.11
CA VAL A 156 -2.72 22.94 2.59
C VAL A 156 -2.15 24.34 2.29
N PRO A 157 -2.07 25.27 3.26
CA PRO A 157 -1.46 26.58 3.02
C PRO A 157 0.02 26.46 2.65
N ALA A 158 0.58 27.52 2.04
CA ALA A 158 2.00 27.59 1.72
C ALA A 158 2.89 27.79 2.95
N ASP A 159 2.31 28.28 4.04
CA ASP A 159 3.04 28.63 5.26
C ASP A 159 3.68 27.40 5.90
N ILE A 160 4.96 27.54 6.26
CA ILE A 160 5.74 26.55 7.00
C ILE A 160 5.62 26.88 8.50
N VAL A 161 5.22 25.90 9.29
CA VAL A 161 5.04 25.99 10.73
C VAL A 161 5.92 24.94 11.42
N GLN A 162 6.70 25.39 12.40
CA GLN A 162 7.58 24.50 13.17
C GLN A 162 6.78 23.44 13.94
N LEU A 163 7.38 22.25 14.13
CA LEU A 163 6.70 21.09 14.72
C LEU A 163 6.19 21.37 16.15
N ASP A 164 6.94 22.12 16.94
CA ASP A 164 6.57 22.57 18.29
C ASP A 164 5.26 23.38 18.29
N ARG A 165 5.08 24.28 17.32
CA ARG A 165 3.87 25.10 17.17
C ARG A 165 2.67 24.31 16.67
N THR A 166 2.90 23.26 15.88
CA THR A 166 1.83 22.35 15.45
C THR A 166 1.56 21.24 16.47
N GLY A 167 2.37 21.10 17.51
CA GLY A 167 2.31 20.00 18.48
C GLY A 167 2.73 18.63 17.91
N ARG A 168 3.31 18.59 16.71
CA ARG A 168 3.69 17.36 16.02
C ARG A 168 4.99 16.78 16.58
N ARG A 169 5.10 15.46 16.56
CA ARG A 169 6.31 14.70 16.86
C ARG A 169 6.96 14.25 15.57
N GLU A 170 8.27 14.46 15.46
CA GLU A 170 9.05 14.10 14.28
C GLU A 170 8.92 12.60 13.95
N HIS A 171 9.08 11.71 14.93
CA HIS A 171 9.01 10.26 14.69
C HIS A 171 7.63 9.80 14.18
N LYS A 172 6.53 10.39 14.67
CA LYS A 172 5.16 10.12 14.17
C LYS A 172 4.97 10.63 12.75
N MET A 173 5.46 11.84 12.47
CA MET A 173 5.43 12.39 11.11
C MET A 173 6.25 11.55 10.12
N VAL A 174 7.44 11.09 10.50
CA VAL A 174 8.27 10.21 9.67
C VAL A 174 7.54 8.88 9.40
N ALA A 175 6.87 8.31 10.39
CA ALA A 175 6.06 7.10 10.21
C ALA A 175 4.88 7.36 9.24
N LYS A 176 4.16 8.47 9.40
CA LYS A 176 3.06 8.87 8.50
C LYS A 176 3.54 9.12 7.08
N ILE A 177 4.61 9.88 6.87
CA ILE A 177 5.19 10.09 5.54
C ILE A 177 5.49 8.74 4.85
N ARG A 178 6.08 7.79 5.59
CA ARG A 178 6.37 6.45 5.07
C ARG A 178 5.11 5.63 4.76
N SER A 179 3.98 5.87 5.41
CA SER A 179 2.72 5.18 5.13
C SER A 179 1.95 5.78 3.95
N HIS A 180 2.39 6.91 3.39
CA HIS A 180 1.73 7.64 2.30
C HIS A 180 2.59 7.70 1.02
N PRO A 181 2.89 6.56 0.36
CA PRO A 181 3.71 6.58 -0.85
C PRO A 181 3.04 7.30 -2.04
N GLU A 182 1.71 7.41 -2.01
CA GLU A 182 0.90 8.01 -3.09
C GLU A 182 0.91 9.55 -3.07
N ILE A 183 1.34 10.17 -1.96
CA ILE A 183 1.39 11.62 -1.81
C ILE A 183 2.48 12.07 -0.83
N GLU A 184 3.24 13.09 -1.22
CA GLU A 184 4.23 13.69 -0.34
C GLU A 184 3.55 14.49 0.78
N LEU A 185 3.66 13.99 2.01
CA LEU A 185 3.23 14.71 3.20
C LEU A 185 4.35 15.62 3.68
N ASP A 186 4.04 16.90 3.87
CA ASP A 186 4.97 17.89 4.40
C ASP A 186 4.79 17.98 5.92
N MET A 187 5.85 17.70 6.67
CA MET A 187 5.79 17.70 8.14
C MET A 187 5.61 19.11 8.73
N PHE A 188 6.01 20.16 8.02
CA PHE A 188 5.96 21.54 8.49
C PHE A 188 4.76 22.32 7.96
N ARG A 189 4.08 21.84 6.91
CA ARG A 189 2.83 22.48 6.46
C ARG A 189 1.63 21.97 7.28
N PRO A 190 0.75 22.86 7.77
CA PRO A 190 -0.48 22.42 8.41
C PRO A 190 -1.47 21.93 7.34
N TYR A 191 -2.42 21.09 7.73
CA TYR A 191 -3.45 20.57 6.84
C TYR A 191 -4.82 20.84 7.44
N ALA A 192 -5.76 21.32 6.65
CA ALA A 192 -7.15 21.50 7.06
C ALA A 192 -8.07 20.60 6.24
N VAL A 193 -8.94 19.86 6.92
CA VAL A 193 -10.04 19.13 6.28
C VAL A 193 -11.28 20.01 6.26
N ILE A 194 -11.95 20.03 5.10
CA ILE A 194 -13.16 20.82 4.86
C ILE A 194 -14.32 19.88 4.61
N TYR A 195 -15.33 19.96 5.47
CA TYR A 195 -16.55 19.16 5.40
C TYR A 195 -17.78 20.03 5.11
N GLU A 196 -18.83 19.42 4.55
CA GLU A 196 -20.15 20.05 4.48
C GLU A 196 -20.79 20.11 5.87
N TRP A 197 -21.30 21.29 6.26
CA TRP A 197 -22.04 21.45 7.51
C TRP A 197 -23.32 20.62 7.52
N ILE A 198 -23.52 19.84 8.58
CA ILE A 198 -24.80 19.15 8.84
C ILE A 198 -25.64 19.97 9.81
N LYS A 199 -26.88 20.25 9.39
CA LYS A 199 -27.89 20.88 10.25
C LYS A 199 -28.31 19.95 11.38
N GLY A 200 -28.01 20.34 12.61
CA GLY A 200 -28.43 19.72 13.85
C GLY A 200 -27.69 20.33 15.04
N ILE A 201 -27.83 19.70 16.19
CA ILE A 201 -27.12 20.02 17.44
C ILE A 201 -26.55 18.69 17.96
N ASP A 202 -25.40 18.73 18.63
CA ASP A 202 -24.85 17.52 19.23
C ASP A 202 -25.73 17.02 20.39
N ILE A 203 -25.72 15.71 20.61
CA ILE A 203 -26.62 15.09 21.58
C ILE A 203 -26.29 15.49 23.04
N ALA A 204 -25.04 15.86 23.34
CA ALA A 204 -24.66 16.31 24.68
C ALA A 204 -25.33 17.65 25.01
N GLU A 205 -25.34 18.58 24.05
CA GLU A 205 -26.05 19.85 24.16
C GLU A 205 -27.58 19.66 24.23
N ILE A 206 -28.14 18.69 23.51
CA ILE A 206 -29.57 18.33 23.62
C ILE A 206 -29.92 17.82 25.03
N CYS A 207 -29.05 16.98 25.61
CA CYS A 207 -29.16 16.52 26.99
C CYS A 207 -29.02 17.69 27.98
N HIS A 208 -28.06 18.59 27.77
CA HIS A 208 -27.85 19.77 28.61
C HIS A 208 -29.07 20.70 28.62
N ARG A 209 -29.78 20.80 27.48
CA ARG A 209 -31.05 21.55 27.35
C ARG A 209 -32.25 20.84 27.98
N GLY A 210 -32.09 19.65 28.56
CA GLY A 210 -33.15 18.87 29.18
C GLY A 210 -34.17 18.27 28.20
N VAL A 211 -33.82 18.16 26.91
CA VAL A 211 -34.70 17.57 25.89
C VAL A 211 -34.69 16.04 25.98
N ILE A 212 -33.57 15.46 26.42
CA ILE A 212 -33.41 14.04 26.74
C ILE A 212 -32.67 13.91 28.07
N ASP A 213 -32.76 12.74 28.69
CA ASP A 213 -31.98 12.38 29.87
C ASP A 213 -30.61 11.75 29.52
N GLU A 214 -29.76 11.62 30.53
CA GLU A 214 -28.43 11.03 30.40
C GLU A 214 -28.48 9.55 29.96
N GLU A 215 -29.53 8.82 30.36
CA GLU A 215 -29.72 7.42 29.99
C GLU A 215 -30.00 7.27 28.48
N THR A 216 -30.86 8.11 27.93
CA THR A 216 -31.15 8.17 26.48
C THR A 216 -29.92 8.58 25.70
N MET A 217 -29.15 9.57 26.21
CA MET A 217 -27.90 10.00 25.59
C MET A 217 -26.87 8.86 25.55
N GLY A 218 -26.69 8.16 26.67
CA GLY A 218 -25.78 7.02 26.78
C GLY A 218 -26.20 5.86 25.87
N SER A 219 -27.50 5.55 25.86
CA SER A 219 -28.08 4.49 25.01
C SER A 219 -27.88 4.77 23.53
N LEU A 220 -28.15 6.01 23.07
CA LEU A 220 -27.93 6.36 21.66
C LEU A 220 -26.45 6.32 21.31
N THR A 221 -25.57 6.77 22.21
CA THR A 221 -24.11 6.73 21.99
C THR A 221 -23.60 5.30 21.79
N LEU A 222 -24.06 4.35 22.61
CA LEU A 222 -23.77 2.93 22.48
C LEU A 222 -24.37 2.33 21.19
N GLU A 223 -25.58 2.75 20.81
CA GLU A 223 -26.23 2.28 19.58
C GLU A 223 -25.45 2.71 18.33
N VAL A 224 -25.00 3.98 18.27
CA VAL A 224 -24.18 4.51 17.18
C VAL A 224 -22.88 3.71 17.06
N GLU A 225 -22.20 3.47 18.18
CA GLU A 225 -20.97 2.67 18.19
C GLU A 225 -21.21 1.24 17.68
N ALA A 226 -22.22 0.55 18.21
CA ALA A 226 -22.56 -0.79 17.77
C ALA A 226 -22.92 -0.81 16.27
N HIS A 227 -23.54 0.24 15.76
CA HIS A 227 -23.82 0.38 14.33
C HIS A 227 -22.56 0.56 13.50
N MET A 228 -21.63 1.42 13.90
CA MET A 228 -20.34 1.58 13.21
C MET A 228 -19.52 0.29 13.24
N LYS A 229 -19.49 -0.40 14.39
CA LYS A 229 -18.78 -1.67 14.56
C LYS A 229 -19.32 -2.76 13.63
N ARG A 230 -20.64 -2.85 13.43
CA ARG A 230 -21.27 -3.75 12.44
C ARG A 230 -20.89 -3.44 11.00
N LEU A 231 -20.52 -2.19 10.68
CA LEU A 231 -20.00 -1.80 9.38
C LEU A 231 -18.49 -2.01 9.26
N GLY A 232 -17.82 -2.47 10.32
CA GLY A 232 -16.37 -2.68 10.35
C GLY A 232 -15.55 -1.48 10.79
N PHE A 233 -16.15 -0.50 11.47
CA PHE A 233 -15.47 0.75 11.88
C PHE A 233 -15.65 1.07 13.36
N VAL A 234 -14.67 1.76 13.95
CA VAL A 234 -14.69 2.27 15.33
C VAL A 234 -14.08 3.67 15.38
N VAL A 235 -14.53 4.52 16.31
CA VAL A 235 -13.88 5.80 16.62
C VAL A 235 -13.33 5.69 18.04
N ARG A 236 -12.01 5.81 18.19
CA ARG A 236 -11.34 5.62 19.50
C ARG A 236 -11.78 6.67 20.53
N ASP A 237 -11.89 7.92 20.10
CA ASP A 237 -12.49 9.01 20.86
C ASP A 237 -14.02 9.00 20.69
N ARG A 238 -14.70 8.03 21.28
CA ARG A 238 -16.16 8.00 21.27
C ARG A 238 -16.71 9.02 22.29
N LYS A 239 -17.36 10.05 21.77
CA LYS A 239 -18.00 11.11 22.57
C LYS A 239 -19.43 11.39 22.09
N PRO A 240 -20.38 11.66 22.99
CA PRO A 240 -21.72 12.12 22.60
C PRO A 240 -21.68 13.34 21.68
N GLN A 241 -20.69 14.23 21.86
CA GLN A 241 -20.48 15.42 21.02
C GLN A 241 -20.27 15.10 19.52
N HIS A 242 -19.89 13.86 19.18
CA HIS A 242 -19.70 13.41 17.80
C HIS A 242 -21.02 12.97 17.12
N ILE A 243 -22.15 13.04 17.82
CA ILE A 243 -23.46 12.60 17.35
C ILE A 243 -24.36 13.81 17.20
N ILE A 244 -24.67 14.16 15.95
CA ILE A 244 -25.54 15.27 15.60
C ILE A 244 -26.97 14.77 15.39
N VAL A 245 -27.89 15.30 16.17
CA VAL A 245 -29.33 15.03 16.06
C VAL A 245 -30.09 16.29 15.64
N ARG A 246 -31.33 16.13 15.17
CA ARG A 246 -32.16 17.26 14.72
C ARG A 246 -33.39 17.43 15.61
N PRO A 247 -33.52 18.57 16.31
CA PRO A 247 -34.79 18.96 16.91
C PRO A 247 -35.79 19.43 15.84
N ASN A 248 -37.08 19.25 16.11
CA ASN A 248 -38.17 19.77 15.31
C ASN A 248 -38.45 21.25 15.66
N SER A 249 -39.41 21.88 14.98
CA SER A 249 -39.78 23.28 15.20
C SER A 249 -40.30 23.58 16.61
N LYS A 250 -40.72 22.56 17.36
CA LYS A 250 -41.20 22.65 18.75
C LYS A 250 -40.10 22.33 19.78
N GLY A 251 -38.86 22.10 19.33
CA GLY A 251 -37.72 21.78 20.21
C GLY A 251 -37.59 20.31 20.60
N ALA A 252 -38.55 19.44 20.26
CA ALA A 252 -38.47 18.00 20.54
C ALA A 252 -37.67 17.26 19.45
N LEU A 253 -37.10 16.10 19.77
CA LEU A 253 -36.34 15.32 18.80
C LEU A 253 -37.23 14.78 17.67
N VAL A 254 -36.67 14.75 16.46
CA VAL A 254 -37.30 14.11 15.32
C VAL A 254 -37.13 12.59 15.44
N HIS A 255 -38.22 11.85 15.23
CA HIS A 255 -38.20 10.39 15.11
C HIS A 255 -38.51 9.98 13.66
N ASN A 256 -37.88 8.91 13.19
CA ASN A 256 -38.22 8.30 11.90
C ASN A 256 -39.50 7.45 11.99
N ARG A 257 -39.95 6.89 10.86
CA ARG A 257 -41.16 6.03 10.80
C ARG A 257 -41.08 4.78 11.69
N LYS A 258 -39.88 4.37 12.11
CA LYS A 258 -39.63 3.22 13.02
C LYS A 258 -39.45 3.66 14.48
N GLY A 259 -39.70 4.93 14.80
CA GLY A 259 -39.53 5.48 16.15
C GLY A 259 -38.07 5.79 16.54
N ALA A 260 -37.08 5.54 15.68
CA ALA A 260 -35.67 5.78 16.02
C ALA A 260 -35.28 7.24 15.74
N ILE A 261 -34.32 7.76 16.52
CA ILE A 261 -33.78 9.12 16.39
C ILE A 261 -32.77 9.13 15.23
N PRO A 262 -33.02 9.86 14.12
CA PRO A 262 -32.04 10.02 13.06
C PRO A 262 -30.84 10.82 13.56
N TYR A 263 -29.64 10.30 13.32
CA TYR A 263 -28.40 10.95 13.70
C TYR A 263 -27.44 11.07 12.50
N ALA A 264 -26.44 11.93 12.67
CA ALA A 264 -25.24 11.96 11.87
C ALA A 264 -24.01 11.87 12.77
N VAL A 265 -22.97 11.20 12.27
CA VAL A 265 -21.67 11.11 12.96
C VAL A 265 -20.73 12.16 12.37
N VAL A 266 -19.94 12.78 13.23
CA VAL A 266 -18.91 13.77 12.89
C VAL A 266 -17.61 13.45 13.61
N ASP A 267 -16.55 14.15 13.24
CA ASP A 267 -15.19 14.01 13.77
C ASP A 267 -14.55 12.62 13.60
N PHE A 268 -13.76 12.46 12.55
CA PHE A 268 -13.22 11.17 12.11
C PHE A 268 -11.70 11.05 12.26
N GLU A 269 -11.06 11.94 13.03
CA GLU A 269 -9.58 11.97 13.14
C GLU A 269 -9.00 10.69 13.75
N LEU A 270 -9.82 9.94 14.51
CA LEU A 270 -9.48 8.67 15.13
C LEU A 270 -10.45 7.55 14.70
N LEU A 271 -10.98 7.66 13.47
CA LEU A 271 -11.74 6.60 12.83
C LEU A 271 -10.77 5.49 12.41
N GLU A 272 -11.09 4.24 12.72
CA GLU A 272 -10.29 3.07 12.40
C GLU A 272 -11.20 1.95 11.86
N ARG A 273 -10.63 1.03 11.10
CA ARG A 273 -11.28 -0.25 10.79
C ARG A 273 -11.19 -1.16 12.01
N THR A 274 -12.20 -2.01 12.22
CA THR A 274 -12.07 -3.11 13.19
C THR A 274 -11.04 -4.12 12.70
N ALA A 275 -10.41 -4.87 13.60
CA ALA A 275 -9.43 -5.90 13.24
C ALA A 275 -9.99 -6.92 12.23
N GLU A 276 -11.25 -7.32 12.41
CA GLU A 276 -11.96 -8.23 11.48
C GLU A 276 -12.13 -7.63 10.08
N TRP A 277 -12.47 -6.34 10.00
CA TRP A 277 -12.65 -5.66 8.72
C TRP A 277 -11.32 -5.38 8.03
N GLU A 278 -10.30 -4.99 8.79
CA GLU A 278 -8.94 -4.85 8.28
C GLU A 278 -8.44 -6.18 7.70
N GLU A 279 -8.66 -7.30 8.39
CA GLU A 279 -8.31 -8.62 7.86
C GLU A 279 -9.09 -8.96 6.58
N LYS A 280 -10.38 -8.62 6.53
CA LYS A 280 -11.20 -8.83 5.33
C LYS A 280 -10.70 -8.00 4.14
N VAL A 281 -10.34 -6.73 4.36
CA VAL A 281 -9.78 -5.84 3.33
C VAL A 281 -8.43 -6.35 2.84
N ARG A 282 -7.52 -6.72 3.77
CA ARG A 282 -6.22 -7.30 3.43
C ARG A 282 -6.36 -8.60 2.65
N SER A 283 -7.22 -9.50 3.09
CA SER A 283 -7.52 -10.76 2.40
C SER A 283 -8.11 -10.53 1.00
N ALA A 284 -8.98 -9.53 0.82
CA ALA A 284 -9.53 -9.19 -0.49
C ALA A 284 -8.46 -8.64 -1.44
N LYS A 285 -7.59 -7.74 -0.97
CA LYS A 285 -6.46 -7.23 -1.75
C LYS A 285 -5.47 -8.34 -2.13
N ARG A 286 -5.17 -9.25 -1.19
CA ARG A 286 -4.30 -10.41 -1.43
C ARG A 286 -4.88 -11.32 -2.52
N ARG A 287 -6.17 -11.65 -2.46
CA ARG A 287 -6.83 -12.47 -3.49
C ARG A 287 -6.80 -11.81 -4.86
N GLU A 288 -7.04 -10.50 -4.92
CA GLU A 288 -6.99 -9.76 -6.19
C GLU A 288 -5.57 -9.75 -6.78
N TYR A 289 -4.55 -9.54 -5.94
CA TYR A 289 -3.16 -9.67 -6.34
C TYR A 289 -2.86 -11.06 -6.91
N LEU A 290 -3.22 -12.14 -6.20
CA LEU A 290 -2.96 -13.51 -6.63
C LEU A 290 -3.64 -13.84 -7.96
N ARG A 291 -4.89 -13.41 -8.12
CA ARG A 291 -5.64 -13.55 -9.38
C ARG A 291 -4.92 -12.86 -10.54
N ARG A 292 -4.50 -11.61 -10.37
CA ARG A 292 -3.75 -10.86 -11.39
C ARG A 292 -2.41 -11.48 -11.68
N GLN A 293 -1.73 -11.95 -10.64
CA GLN A 293 -0.43 -12.60 -10.76
C GLN A 293 -0.51 -13.91 -11.56
N ALA A 294 -1.56 -14.72 -11.36
CA ALA A 294 -1.82 -15.93 -12.16
C ALA A 294 -2.01 -15.59 -13.65
N HIS A 295 -2.80 -14.56 -13.94
CA HIS A 295 -3.10 -14.12 -15.31
C HIS A 295 -2.14 -13.03 -15.83
N ARG A 296 -0.97 -12.84 -15.22
CA ARG A 296 -0.10 -11.69 -15.51
C ARG A 296 0.36 -11.59 -16.96
N PHE A 297 0.41 -12.70 -17.70
CA PHE A 297 0.79 -12.73 -19.11
C PHE A 297 -0.41 -12.61 -20.07
N GLU A 298 -1.62 -12.73 -19.56
CA GLU A 298 -2.87 -12.44 -20.26
C GLU A 298 -3.05 -10.91 -20.25
N GLY A 299 -2.35 -10.24 -21.18
CA GLY A 299 -2.31 -8.78 -21.17
C GLY A 299 -3.72 -8.19 -21.18
N PRO A 300 -3.97 -7.06 -20.49
CA PRO A 300 -5.25 -6.41 -20.59
C PRO A 300 -5.46 -6.01 -22.05
N GLY A 301 -6.68 -6.22 -22.56
CA GLY A 301 -7.10 -5.70 -23.87
C GLY A 301 -6.71 -4.22 -23.99
N ALA A 302 -6.54 -3.73 -25.23
CA ALA A 302 -5.86 -2.47 -25.61
C ALA A 302 -6.24 -1.14 -24.89
N ARG A 303 -7.03 -1.15 -23.81
CA ARG A 303 -7.62 0.01 -23.13
C ARG A 303 -6.91 0.48 -21.85
N THR A 304 -6.03 -0.29 -21.22
CA THR A 304 -5.33 0.15 -19.98
C THR A 304 -3.83 0.30 -20.22
N THR A 305 -3.43 1.50 -20.65
CA THR A 305 -2.04 1.95 -20.57
C THR A 305 -1.99 3.12 -19.60
N LEU A 306 -1.35 2.92 -18.45
CA LEU A 306 -1.00 4.03 -17.57
C LEU A 306 0.13 4.82 -18.26
N PRO A 307 0.01 6.15 -18.48
CA PRO A 307 0.95 6.89 -19.33
C PRO A 307 2.42 6.80 -18.91
N HIS A 308 2.69 6.57 -17.62
CA HIS A 308 4.03 6.47 -17.04
C HIS A 308 4.63 5.05 -17.10
N LEU A 309 3.83 4.03 -17.47
CA LEU A 309 4.28 2.65 -17.57
C LEU A 309 4.45 2.23 -19.03
N LYS A 310 5.52 1.51 -19.32
CA LYS A 310 5.83 1.00 -20.65
C LYS A 310 5.90 -0.51 -20.62
N ARG A 311 5.41 -1.17 -21.68
CA ARG A 311 5.65 -2.60 -21.88
C ARG A 311 6.99 -2.79 -22.57
N VAL A 312 7.82 -3.68 -22.04
CA VAL A 312 9.13 -4.03 -22.62
C VAL A 312 9.26 -5.54 -22.67
N ASN A 313 9.91 -6.06 -23.71
CA ASN A 313 10.28 -7.47 -23.78
C ASN A 313 11.81 -7.57 -23.67
N LEU A 314 12.30 -8.26 -22.65
CA LEU A 314 13.72 -8.42 -22.39
C LEU A 314 14.03 -9.91 -22.31
N LEU A 315 14.95 -10.37 -23.16
CA LEU A 315 15.37 -11.78 -23.25
C LEU A 315 14.21 -12.77 -23.48
N GLY A 316 13.13 -12.31 -24.13
CA GLY A 316 11.93 -13.11 -24.42
C GLY A 316 10.84 -13.00 -23.36
N VAL A 317 11.08 -12.32 -22.24
CA VAL A 317 10.09 -12.15 -21.16
C VAL A 317 9.46 -10.77 -21.23
N ASP A 318 8.13 -10.72 -21.10
CA ASP A 318 7.38 -9.47 -21.03
C ASP A 318 7.43 -8.85 -19.63
N TYR A 319 7.61 -7.53 -19.58
CA TYR A 319 7.60 -6.74 -18.35
C TYR A 319 6.74 -5.47 -18.50
N THR A 320 6.10 -5.09 -17.40
CA THR A 320 5.65 -3.72 -17.15
C THR A 320 6.79 -2.94 -16.49
N PHE A 321 7.31 -1.93 -17.20
CA PHE A 321 8.42 -1.08 -16.77
C PHE A 321 7.96 0.32 -16.38
N GLY A 322 8.54 0.86 -15.30
CA GLY A 322 8.31 2.22 -14.83
C GLY A 322 9.39 2.70 -13.86
N HIS A 323 9.28 3.97 -13.46
CA HIS A 323 10.16 4.58 -12.46
C HIS A 323 9.56 4.45 -11.07
N ALA A 324 10.42 4.19 -10.08
CA ALA A 324 10.06 4.25 -8.67
C ALA A 324 10.43 5.64 -8.12
N GLU A 325 9.50 6.59 -8.24
CA GLU A 325 9.75 8.02 -7.99
C GLU A 325 10.33 8.31 -6.59
N SER A 326 9.83 7.63 -5.56
CA SER A 326 10.29 7.79 -4.16
C SER A 326 11.77 7.51 -3.93
N THR A 327 12.37 6.64 -4.74
CA THR A 327 13.75 6.18 -4.57
C THR A 327 14.64 6.66 -5.71
N GLY A 328 14.06 7.16 -6.80
CA GLY A 328 14.74 7.43 -8.07
C GLY A 328 15.21 6.15 -8.79
N GLY A 329 14.68 4.99 -8.40
CA GLY A 329 15.01 3.68 -8.98
C GLY A 329 14.17 3.34 -10.21
N ARG A 330 14.40 2.14 -10.76
CA ARG A 330 13.63 1.59 -11.88
C ARG A 330 13.04 0.24 -11.51
N LEU A 331 11.82 -0.04 -11.96
CA LEU A 331 11.09 -1.26 -11.63
C LEU A 331 10.60 -1.94 -12.91
N TRP A 332 10.80 -3.26 -12.98
CA TRP A 332 10.30 -4.14 -14.03
C TRP A 332 9.47 -5.24 -13.37
N VAL A 333 8.15 -5.19 -13.54
CA VAL A 333 7.24 -6.24 -13.06
C VAL A 333 7.04 -7.28 -14.16
N VAL A 334 7.24 -8.55 -13.83
CA VAL A 334 7.15 -9.67 -14.76
C VAL A 334 5.69 -9.85 -15.20
N GLY A 335 5.43 -9.75 -16.50
CA GLY A 335 4.10 -9.84 -17.09
C GLY A 335 3.68 -8.59 -17.87
N LYS A 336 2.40 -8.56 -18.25
CA LYS A 336 1.75 -7.53 -19.07
C LYS A 336 0.69 -6.73 -18.31
N ASP A 337 0.32 -7.14 -17.08
CA ASP A 337 -0.65 -6.42 -16.25
C ASP A 337 0.03 -5.19 -15.60
N PRO A 338 -0.39 -3.95 -15.95
CA PRO A 338 0.17 -2.75 -15.34
C PRO A 338 -0.27 -2.54 -13.89
N GLU A 339 -1.39 -3.12 -13.44
CA GLU A 339 -1.86 -2.94 -12.06
C GLU A 339 -1.04 -3.72 -11.03
N LEU A 340 -0.20 -4.66 -11.48
CA LEU A 340 0.78 -5.31 -10.61
C LEU A 340 1.95 -4.39 -10.23
N PHE A 341 2.13 -3.26 -10.93
CA PHE A 341 3.28 -2.35 -10.72
C PHE A 341 3.36 -1.85 -9.27
N ASP A 342 2.25 -1.35 -8.74
CA ASP A 342 2.20 -0.70 -7.43
C ASP A 342 2.47 -1.65 -6.26
N TYR A 343 2.24 -2.96 -6.45
CA TYR A 343 2.52 -3.99 -5.43
C TYR A 343 4.02 -4.18 -5.17
N PHE A 344 4.88 -3.84 -6.14
CA PHE A 344 6.32 -4.10 -6.09
C PHE A 344 7.16 -2.83 -5.95
N LEU A 345 6.53 -1.68 -5.79
CA LEU A 345 7.19 -0.44 -5.43
C LEU A 345 8.00 -0.61 -4.12
N PRO A 346 9.26 -0.11 -4.05
CA PRO A 346 10.17 -0.36 -2.91
C PRO A 346 9.59 0.04 -1.55
N GLU A 347 8.75 1.07 -1.48
CA GLU A 347 8.06 1.56 -0.29
C GLU A 347 7.11 0.53 0.33
N ARG A 348 6.71 -0.50 -0.45
CA ARG A 348 5.84 -1.58 -0.02
C ARG A 348 6.59 -2.69 0.72
N TRP A 349 7.91 -2.84 0.54
CA TRP A 349 8.66 -4.01 1.03
C TRP A 349 10.09 -3.74 1.52
N GLN A 350 10.71 -2.60 1.22
CA GLN A 350 12.11 -2.32 1.59
C GLN A 350 12.30 -2.14 3.11
N HIS A 351 11.28 -1.62 3.79
CA HIS A 351 11.29 -1.28 5.21
C HIS A 351 10.34 -2.13 6.06
N THR A 352 9.79 -3.21 5.51
CA THR A 352 8.98 -4.16 6.27
C THR A 352 9.88 -5.07 7.11
N PRO A 353 9.40 -5.60 8.26
CA PRO A 353 10.11 -6.62 9.01
C PRO A 353 10.49 -7.79 8.10
N ARG A 354 11.75 -8.23 8.17
CA ARG A 354 12.29 -9.21 7.24
C ARG A 354 13.16 -10.25 7.94
N THR A 355 13.07 -11.47 7.47
CA THR A 355 13.86 -12.61 7.96
C THR A 355 14.92 -12.94 6.93
N ARG A 356 16.19 -13.00 7.36
CA ARG A 356 17.28 -13.41 6.47
C ARG A 356 17.25 -14.93 6.29
N LEU A 357 17.19 -15.41 5.05
CA LEU A 357 17.09 -16.84 4.73
C LEU A 357 18.45 -17.52 4.48
N SER A 358 19.47 -16.76 4.07
CA SER A 358 20.82 -17.27 3.81
C SER A 358 21.83 -16.57 4.71
N THR A 359 22.75 -17.35 5.30
CA THR A 359 23.85 -16.81 6.11
C THR A 359 24.90 -16.10 5.27
N ILE A 360 25.04 -16.49 4.00
CA ILE A 360 26.07 -16.01 3.08
C ILE A 360 25.46 -15.02 2.08
N ASP A 361 24.34 -15.37 1.48
CA ASP A 361 23.69 -14.53 0.47
C ASP A 361 22.75 -13.49 1.11
N GLU A 362 22.52 -12.40 0.40
CA GLU A 362 21.57 -11.35 0.78
C GLU A 362 20.18 -11.72 0.26
N ILE A 363 19.57 -12.72 0.92
CA ILE A 363 18.22 -13.22 0.64
C ILE A 363 17.34 -12.98 1.86
N TYR A 364 16.21 -12.32 1.65
CA TYR A 364 15.28 -11.94 2.71
C TYR A 364 13.85 -12.31 2.36
N GLU A 365 13.15 -12.89 3.31
CA GLU A 365 11.70 -13.05 3.29
C GLU A 365 11.03 -11.85 3.97
N THR A 366 9.95 -11.36 3.40
CA THR A 366 9.10 -10.36 4.04
C THR A 366 7.66 -10.42 3.55
N THR A 367 6.75 -9.84 4.34
CA THR A 367 5.37 -9.58 3.93
C THR A 367 5.24 -8.09 3.62
N THR A 368 4.81 -7.76 2.39
CA THR A 368 4.63 -6.38 1.95
C THR A 368 3.51 -5.67 2.72
N LYS A 369 3.42 -4.35 2.60
CA LYS A 369 2.31 -3.54 3.15
C LYS A 369 0.93 -3.99 2.66
N ASP A 370 0.85 -4.64 1.50
CA ASP A 370 -0.39 -5.19 0.93
C ASP A 370 -0.57 -6.69 1.27
N SER A 371 0.14 -7.18 2.29
CA SER A 371 0.07 -8.56 2.80
C SER A 371 0.45 -9.63 1.76
N VAL A 372 1.35 -9.28 0.85
CA VAL A 372 1.92 -10.21 -0.12
C VAL A 372 3.22 -10.79 0.44
N HIS A 373 3.33 -12.12 0.47
CA HIS A 373 4.56 -12.80 0.90
C HIS A 373 5.55 -12.86 -0.26
N VAL A 374 6.72 -12.26 -0.08
CA VAL A 374 7.76 -12.20 -1.10
C VAL A 374 9.12 -12.57 -0.51
N VAL A 375 9.99 -13.07 -1.37
CA VAL A 375 11.42 -13.24 -1.09
C VAL A 375 12.18 -12.34 -2.03
N TRP A 376 13.00 -11.43 -1.53
CA TRP A 376 13.85 -10.62 -2.39
C TRP A 376 15.32 -10.96 -2.18
N ARG A 377 16.10 -10.89 -3.27
CA ARG A 377 17.53 -11.19 -3.28
C ARG A 377 18.31 -10.11 -4.03
N LEU A 378 19.45 -9.70 -3.48
CA LEU A 378 20.40 -8.85 -4.21
C LEU A 378 21.11 -9.66 -5.31
N SER A 379 21.03 -9.18 -6.54
CA SER A 379 21.74 -9.77 -7.68
C SER A 379 23.24 -9.58 -7.54
N ARG A 380 24.00 -10.61 -7.89
CA ARG A 380 25.46 -10.59 -7.93
C ARG A 380 26.04 -10.28 -9.31
N VAL A 381 25.22 -9.82 -10.25
CA VAL A 381 25.69 -9.38 -11.57
C VAL A 381 26.82 -8.35 -11.39
N GLY A 382 27.90 -8.52 -12.15
CA GLY A 382 29.08 -7.65 -12.05
C GLY A 382 30.08 -8.03 -10.96
N ARG A 383 29.75 -8.96 -10.05
CA ARG A 383 30.69 -9.50 -9.05
C ARG A 383 31.39 -10.74 -9.59
N CYS A 384 32.67 -10.90 -9.30
CA CYS A 384 33.37 -12.15 -9.56
C CYS A 384 32.93 -13.23 -8.55
N PRO A 385 32.61 -14.46 -8.98
CA PRO A 385 32.39 -15.58 -8.06
C PRO A 385 33.64 -15.85 -7.22
N GLU A 386 33.46 -15.99 -5.90
CA GLU A 386 34.53 -16.34 -4.96
C GLU A 386 34.75 -17.87 -4.97
N MET A 387 35.49 -18.37 -5.96
CA MET A 387 35.76 -19.79 -6.18
C MET A 387 37.26 -20.03 -6.44
N ASP A 388 37.76 -21.24 -6.18
CA ASP A 388 39.15 -21.65 -6.42
C ASP A 388 39.42 -21.89 -7.92
N PRO A 389 40.19 -21.03 -8.61
CA PRO A 389 40.42 -21.16 -10.05
C PRO A 389 41.30 -22.37 -10.42
N PHE A 390 41.96 -23.03 -9.46
CA PHE A 390 42.77 -24.22 -9.71
C PHE A 390 41.95 -25.50 -9.76
N ARG A 391 40.69 -25.47 -9.30
CA ARG A 391 39.75 -26.58 -9.42
C ARG A 391 38.96 -26.46 -10.73
N PRO A 392 38.98 -27.46 -11.62
CA PRO A 392 38.35 -27.35 -12.94
C PRO A 392 36.87 -26.94 -12.92
N GLU A 393 36.08 -27.47 -11.97
CA GLU A 393 34.65 -27.14 -11.84
C GLU A 393 34.43 -25.70 -11.39
N GLU A 394 35.21 -25.23 -10.42
CA GLU A 394 35.16 -23.88 -9.85
C GLU A 394 35.71 -22.82 -10.81
N ARG A 395 36.69 -23.19 -11.65
CA ARG A 395 37.17 -22.39 -12.76
C ARG A 395 36.07 -22.09 -13.78
N ARG A 396 35.24 -23.09 -14.13
CA ARG A 396 34.10 -22.90 -15.05
C ARG A 396 33.09 -21.90 -14.51
N ILE A 397 32.84 -21.89 -13.20
CA ILE A 397 31.98 -20.89 -12.53
C ILE A 397 32.57 -19.50 -12.68
N THR A 398 33.87 -19.35 -12.39
CA THR A 398 34.57 -18.06 -12.46
C THR A 398 34.62 -17.50 -13.88
N GLU A 399 34.86 -18.36 -14.88
CA GLU A 399 34.86 -17.98 -16.31
C GLU A 399 33.46 -17.64 -16.83
N TYR A 400 32.41 -18.24 -16.27
CA TYR A 400 31.03 -17.98 -16.67
C TYR A 400 30.44 -16.69 -16.10
N GLY A 401 30.75 -16.40 -14.83
CA GLY A 401 30.20 -15.25 -14.09
C GLY A 401 28.78 -15.46 -13.57
N TYR A 402 28.27 -14.54 -12.76
CA TYR A 402 26.87 -14.57 -12.32
C TYR A 402 25.93 -14.07 -13.43
N ASN A 403 24.79 -14.74 -13.58
CA ASN A 403 23.70 -14.30 -14.45
C ASN A 403 23.17 -12.93 -14.01
N SER A 404 22.79 -12.12 -14.99
CA SER A 404 22.02 -10.89 -14.75
C SER A 404 20.61 -11.23 -14.23
N PRO A 405 19.95 -10.32 -13.49
CA PRO A 405 18.60 -10.56 -12.99
C PRO A 405 17.59 -10.85 -14.11
N PHE A 406 17.78 -10.27 -15.30
CA PHE A 406 16.95 -10.53 -16.48
C PHE A 406 17.20 -11.91 -17.09
N GLU A 407 18.44 -12.40 -17.08
CA GLU A 407 18.76 -13.77 -17.50
C GLU A 407 18.12 -14.79 -16.57
N GLU A 408 18.17 -14.56 -15.25
CA GLU A 408 17.54 -15.45 -14.28
C GLU A 408 16.04 -15.60 -14.52
N VAL A 409 15.34 -14.48 -14.76
CA VAL A 409 13.91 -14.51 -15.09
C VAL A 409 13.65 -15.21 -16.44
N SER A 410 14.47 -14.95 -17.46
CA SER A 410 14.38 -15.66 -18.75
C SER A 410 14.62 -17.16 -18.62
N ILE A 411 15.53 -17.60 -17.75
CA ILE A 411 15.79 -19.01 -17.49
C ILE A 411 14.55 -19.64 -16.86
N VAL A 412 13.97 -19.00 -15.85
CA VAL A 412 12.74 -19.47 -15.19
C VAL A 412 11.60 -19.63 -16.20
N ASP A 413 11.37 -18.62 -17.03
CA ASP A 413 10.30 -18.65 -18.06
C ASP A 413 10.44 -19.87 -18.98
N ARG A 414 11.67 -20.15 -19.45
CA ARG A 414 11.94 -21.30 -20.31
C ARG A 414 11.84 -22.65 -19.60
N LEU A 415 12.25 -22.73 -18.33
CA LEU A 415 12.10 -23.94 -17.53
C LEU A 415 10.61 -24.24 -17.30
N ASN A 416 9.80 -23.21 -17.03
CA ASN A 416 8.36 -23.36 -16.87
C ASN A 416 7.66 -23.80 -18.17
N LEU A 417 8.08 -23.30 -19.34
CA LEU A 417 7.61 -23.79 -20.64
C LEU A 417 7.89 -25.28 -20.88
N LYS A 418 8.89 -25.83 -20.19
CA LYS A 418 9.24 -27.26 -20.21
C LYS A 418 8.70 -28.03 -19.01
N SER A 419 7.79 -27.42 -18.24
CA SER A 419 7.19 -28.01 -17.04
C SER A 419 8.19 -28.41 -15.95
N ILE A 420 9.37 -27.75 -15.90
CA ILE A 420 10.31 -27.91 -14.79
C ILE A 420 9.89 -26.97 -13.65
N PRO A 421 9.61 -27.50 -12.44
CA PRO A 421 9.17 -26.66 -11.32
C PRO A 421 10.23 -25.66 -10.84
N THR A 422 9.83 -24.39 -10.72
CA THR A 422 10.69 -23.29 -10.27
C THR A 422 9.96 -22.38 -9.27
N THR A 423 10.73 -21.60 -8.48
CA THR A 423 10.16 -20.42 -7.81
C THR A 423 9.86 -19.33 -8.84
N LEU A 424 8.78 -18.58 -8.65
CA LEU A 424 8.31 -17.61 -9.65
C LEU A 424 8.85 -16.21 -9.37
N PRO A 425 9.57 -15.59 -10.33
CA PRO A 425 9.96 -14.19 -10.23
C PRO A 425 8.73 -13.29 -10.41
N ARG A 426 8.71 -12.20 -9.67
CA ARG A 426 7.62 -11.21 -9.65
C ARG A 426 8.06 -9.88 -10.25
N ALA A 427 9.24 -9.41 -9.85
CA ALA A 427 9.76 -8.14 -10.33
C ALA A 427 11.28 -8.05 -10.19
N ILE A 428 11.88 -7.09 -10.89
CA ILE A 428 13.29 -6.68 -10.76
C ILE A 428 13.27 -5.19 -10.42
N TYR A 429 14.05 -4.79 -9.43
CA TYR A 429 14.20 -3.39 -9.02
C TYR A 429 15.68 -2.97 -9.13
N GLU A 430 15.96 -1.88 -9.84
CA GLU A 430 17.27 -1.20 -9.88
C GLU A 430 17.27 -0.07 -8.85
N SER A 431 18.30 -0.02 -8.01
CA SER A 431 18.42 1.00 -6.99
C SER A 431 18.61 2.42 -7.56
N GLY A 432 17.98 3.41 -6.91
CA GLY A 432 18.13 4.82 -7.33
C GLY A 432 19.41 5.51 -6.87
N HIS A 433 20.10 4.97 -5.86
CA HIS A 433 21.41 5.46 -5.42
C HIS A 433 22.54 4.89 -6.27
N ARG A 434 23.61 5.68 -6.50
CA ARG A 434 24.78 5.21 -7.26
C ARG A 434 25.76 4.54 -6.31
N LEU A 435 26.26 3.38 -6.71
CA LEU A 435 27.36 2.74 -6.02
C LEU A 435 28.66 3.52 -6.27
N PRO A 436 29.50 3.70 -5.25
CA PRO A 436 30.87 4.15 -5.46
C PRO A 436 31.60 3.15 -6.37
N ALA A 437 32.48 3.63 -7.25
CA ALA A 437 33.36 2.75 -8.00
C ALA A 437 34.20 1.93 -7.00
N SER A 438 33.94 0.62 -6.89
CA SER A 438 34.72 -0.26 -6.04
C SER A 438 36.07 -0.54 -6.71
N GLY A 439 37.17 -0.46 -5.96
CA GLY A 439 38.52 -0.75 -6.45
C GLY A 439 38.83 -2.25 -6.59
N PHE A 440 37.81 -3.12 -6.60
CA PHE A 440 37.96 -4.58 -6.66
C PHE A 440 37.71 -5.11 -8.08
N LEU A 441 38.15 -6.34 -8.35
CA LEU A 441 37.89 -7.08 -9.59
C LEU A 441 36.37 -7.15 -9.86
N SER A 442 35.92 -6.51 -10.93
CA SER A 442 34.54 -6.59 -11.43
C SER A 442 34.45 -7.56 -12.61
N ASP A 443 33.35 -8.32 -12.68
CA ASP A 443 33.03 -9.13 -13.85
C ASP A 443 32.25 -8.29 -14.87
N GLU A 444 32.94 -7.85 -15.91
CA GLU A 444 32.35 -7.02 -16.97
C GLU A 444 31.56 -7.81 -18.02
N SER A 445 31.57 -9.15 -17.96
CA SER A 445 31.07 -10.02 -19.03
C SER A 445 29.61 -9.73 -19.37
N ARG A 446 28.73 -9.64 -18.37
CA ARG A 446 27.29 -9.42 -18.57
C ARG A 446 26.93 -8.02 -19.02
N TYR A 447 27.67 -7.01 -18.58
CA TYR A 447 27.47 -5.64 -19.08
C TYR A 447 27.84 -5.51 -20.56
N ARG A 448 28.85 -6.27 -21.03
CA ARG A 448 29.24 -6.31 -22.45
C ARG A 448 28.27 -7.14 -23.28
N SER A 449 27.96 -8.37 -22.85
CA SER A 449 27.09 -9.28 -23.61
C SER A 449 25.67 -8.73 -23.77
N HIS A 450 25.18 -7.98 -22.78
CA HIS A 450 23.84 -7.39 -22.79
C HIS A 450 23.83 -5.90 -23.12
N GLU A 451 24.91 -5.34 -23.67
CA GLU A 451 24.98 -3.91 -24.02
C GLU A 451 23.87 -3.50 -24.99
N HIS A 452 23.45 -4.42 -25.86
CA HIS A 452 22.38 -4.26 -26.84
C HIS A 452 20.97 -4.18 -26.21
N LEU A 453 20.79 -4.62 -24.96
CA LEU A 453 19.52 -4.49 -24.25
C LEU A 453 19.31 -3.05 -23.81
N LYS A 454 18.42 -2.34 -24.50
CA LYS A 454 18.07 -0.94 -24.24
C LYS A 454 16.63 -0.80 -23.77
N LEU A 455 16.42 0.20 -22.92
CA LEU A 455 15.09 0.68 -22.56
C LEU A 455 14.49 1.53 -23.69
N PRO A 456 13.18 1.84 -23.66
CA PRO A 456 12.53 2.66 -24.67
C PRO A 456 13.10 4.08 -24.82
N ASP A 457 13.84 4.57 -23.81
CA ASP A 457 14.56 5.85 -23.85
C ASP A 457 15.99 5.74 -24.42
N GLY A 458 16.41 4.54 -24.84
CA GLY A 458 17.75 4.24 -25.35
C GLY A 458 18.81 3.95 -24.27
N SER A 459 18.47 4.12 -22.98
CA SER A 459 19.41 3.83 -21.90
C SER A 459 19.62 2.32 -21.71
N PRO A 460 20.81 1.88 -21.22
CA PRO A 460 21.07 0.46 -21.02
C PRO A 460 20.19 -0.13 -19.91
N VAL A 461 19.81 -1.39 -20.09
CA VAL A 461 19.07 -2.16 -19.07
C VAL A 461 19.95 -2.50 -17.86
N LEU A 462 21.22 -2.85 -18.09
CA LEU A 462 22.19 -3.13 -17.03
C LEU A 462 23.18 -1.98 -16.87
N ARG A 463 23.33 -1.50 -15.64
CA ARG A 463 24.24 -0.43 -15.25
C ARG A 463 25.23 -0.89 -14.20
N ARG A 464 26.48 -0.44 -14.33
CA ARG A 464 27.59 -0.79 -13.43
C ARG A 464 27.52 -0.11 -12.08
N ASP A 465 26.91 1.07 -12.05
CA ASP A 465 26.84 1.93 -10.87
C ASP A 465 25.57 1.70 -10.04
N ARG A 466 24.88 0.57 -10.25
CA ARG A 466 23.57 0.27 -9.68
C ARG A 466 23.51 -1.14 -9.12
N ASP A 467 22.74 -1.29 -8.05
CA ASP A 467 22.34 -2.59 -7.54
C ASP A 467 21.02 -3.03 -8.17
N TYR A 468 20.86 -4.35 -8.33
CA TYR A 468 19.62 -4.96 -8.78
C TYR A 468 19.10 -5.92 -7.72
N ILE A 469 17.81 -5.82 -7.40
CA ILE A 469 17.10 -6.72 -6.50
C ILE A 469 16.07 -7.50 -7.31
N VAL A 470 16.08 -8.82 -7.18
CA VAL A 470 15.06 -9.70 -7.77
C VAL A 470 14.05 -10.07 -6.70
N ILE A 471 12.77 -9.79 -6.96
CA ILE A 471 11.64 -10.12 -6.09
C ILE A 471 11.01 -11.40 -6.60
N TRP A 472 10.96 -12.41 -5.75
CA TRP A 472 10.39 -13.73 -5.97
C TRP A 472 9.10 -13.89 -5.16
N GLY A 473 8.16 -14.67 -5.67
CA GLY A 473 7.01 -15.11 -4.89
C GLY A 473 7.47 -16.05 -3.78
N TYR A 474 6.94 -15.87 -2.57
CA TYR A 474 7.14 -16.87 -1.53
C TYR A 474 6.49 -18.19 -1.98
N TRP A 475 7.22 -19.30 -1.86
CA TRP A 475 6.70 -20.60 -2.25
C TRP A 475 5.83 -21.17 -1.12
N ASN A 476 4.52 -20.96 -1.22
CA ASN A 476 3.52 -21.55 -0.31
C ASN A 476 2.36 -22.24 -1.05
N LYS A 477 2.28 -22.13 -2.38
CA LYS A 477 1.45 -22.89 -3.36
C LYS A 477 1.51 -22.18 -4.72
N PRO A 478 1.01 -22.79 -5.81
CA PRO A 478 0.69 -22.08 -7.06
C PRO A 478 -0.28 -20.91 -6.82
N ASP A 479 -0.11 -19.82 -7.56
CA ASP A 479 -0.89 -18.60 -7.41
C ASP A 479 -2.39 -18.83 -7.66
N GLU A 480 -2.73 -19.70 -8.62
CA GLU A 480 -4.10 -20.05 -8.99
C GLU A 480 -4.84 -20.71 -7.81
N LEU A 481 -4.15 -21.59 -7.08
CA LEU A 481 -4.70 -22.28 -5.93
C LEU A 481 -4.84 -21.33 -4.74
N LEU A 482 -3.86 -20.45 -4.51
CA LEU A 482 -3.95 -19.42 -3.47
C LEU A 482 -5.05 -18.39 -3.76
N ALA A 483 -5.31 -18.09 -5.03
CA ALA A 483 -6.39 -17.18 -5.42
C ALA A 483 -7.79 -17.75 -5.10
N THR A 484 -7.93 -19.08 -5.11
CA THR A 484 -9.22 -19.77 -4.91
C THR A 484 -9.46 -20.19 -3.46
N ASN A 485 -8.42 -20.63 -2.75
CA ASN A 485 -8.52 -20.98 -1.34
C ASN A 485 -7.31 -20.48 -0.55
N ASP A 486 -7.59 -19.74 0.53
CA ASP A 486 -6.57 -19.16 1.42
C ASP A 486 -6.25 -20.08 2.61
N SER A 487 -6.83 -21.29 2.65
CA SER A 487 -6.53 -22.30 3.66
C SER A 487 -5.54 -23.34 3.14
N ASP A 488 -4.53 -23.67 3.95
CA ASP A 488 -3.44 -24.65 3.72
C ASP A 488 -2.23 -24.08 2.96
N TYR A 489 -1.30 -23.45 3.69
CA TYR A 489 -0.01 -23.04 3.14
C TYR A 489 1.00 -24.17 3.20
N TYR A 490 1.86 -24.26 2.18
CA TYR A 490 3.06 -25.08 2.24
C TYR A 490 4.22 -24.35 2.92
N GLN A 491 4.98 -25.09 3.71
CA GLN A 491 6.27 -24.64 4.21
C GLN A 491 7.38 -25.12 3.26
N ALA A 492 8.23 -24.21 2.81
CA ALA A 492 9.38 -24.54 1.98
C ALA A 492 10.56 -24.97 2.85
N VAL A 493 11.23 -26.06 2.46
CA VAL A 493 12.50 -26.51 3.06
C VAL A 493 13.49 -26.86 1.96
N SER A 494 14.76 -26.49 2.10
CA SER A 494 15.76 -26.88 1.09
C SER A 494 16.02 -28.39 1.14
N ALA A 495 16.33 -29.00 0.00
CA ALA A 495 16.59 -30.44 -0.07
C ALA A 495 17.74 -30.86 0.86
N LEU A 496 18.79 -30.03 0.97
CA LEU A 496 19.89 -30.28 1.90
C LEU A 496 19.46 -30.18 3.37
N ASN A 497 18.62 -29.21 3.73
CA ASN A 497 18.10 -29.11 5.09
C ASN A 497 17.12 -30.24 5.39
N ALA A 498 16.30 -30.67 4.43
CA ALA A 498 15.41 -31.81 4.58
C ALA A 498 16.20 -33.10 4.87
N LEU A 499 17.33 -33.32 4.19
CA LEU A 499 18.24 -34.42 4.51
C LEU A 499 18.80 -34.29 5.94
N ARG A 500 19.32 -33.11 6.30
CA ARG A 500 19.89 -32.86 7.64
C ARG A 500 18.90 -33.04 8.78
N LEU A 501 17.64 -32.70 8.53
CA LEU A 501 16.53 -32.84 9.49
C LEU A 501 15.90 -34.24 9.48
N GLY A 502 16.38 -35.16 8.63
CA GLY A 502 15.82 -36.51 8.51
C GLY A 502 14.43 -36.57 7.87
N ILE A 503 14.00 -35.49 7.20
CA ILE A 503 12.71 -35.42 6.49
C ILE A 503 12.74 -36.30 5.22
N ILE A 504 13.92 -36.42 4.59
CA ILE A 504 14.18 -37.36 3.49
C ILE A 504 15.42 -38.21 3.80
N SER A 505 15.48 -39.43 3.24
CA SER A 505 16.67 -40.27 3.31
C SER A 505 17.78 -39.80 2.37
N GLU A 506 19.01 -40.25 2.61
CA GLU A 506 20.15 -40.01 1.71
C GLU A 506 19.90 -40.57 0.30
N GLU A 507 19.34 -41.77 0.20
CA GLU A 507 18.96 -42.39 -1.08
C GLU A 507 17.94 -41.51 -1.84
N THR A 508 16.92 -41.00 -1.14
CA THR A 508 15.92 -40.10 -1.72
C THR A 508 16.58 -38.81 -2.18
N TYR A 509 17.47 -38.22 -1.37
CA TYR A 509 18.20 -37.01 -1.74
C TYR A 509 19.02 -37.22 -3.02
N ILE A 510 19.83 -38.29 -3.11
CA ILE A 510 20.65 -38.58 -4.29
C ILE A 510 19.77 -38.76 -5.52
N LEU A 511 18.66 -39.52 -5.41
CA LEU A 511 17.72 -39.74 -6.50
C LEU A 511 17.11 -38.42 -7.00
N LEU A 512 16.65 -37.56 -6.09
CA LEU A 512 16.05 -36.27 -6.41
C LEU A 512 17.06 -35.34 -7.10
N MET A 513 18.29 -35.29 -6.59
CA MET A 513 19.35 -34.48 -7.18
C MET A 513 19.76 -34.99 -8.57
N GLN A 514 19.89 -36.30 -8.76
CA GLN A 514 20.24 -36.87 -10.07
C GLN A 514 19.13 -36.60 -11.09
N ARG A 515 17.87 -36.85 -10.73
CA ARG A 515 16.72 -36.59 -11.60
C ARG A 515 16.66 -35.13 -12.04
N MET A 516 16.81 -34.19 -11.12
CA MET A 516 16.79 -32.76 -11.42
C MET A 516 17.96 -32.35 -12.34
N LYS A 517 19.14 -32.96 -12.17
CA LYS A 517 20.29 -32.73 -13.05
C LYS A 517 20.00 -33.20 -14.47
N ASP A 518 19.39 -34.38 -14.63
CA ASP A 518 19.04 -34.95 -15.92
C ASP A 518 17.89 -34.18 -16.61
N GLU A 519 16.89 -33.73 -15.85
CA GLU A 519 15.80 -32.87 -16.32
C GLU A 519 16.31 -31.50 -16.81
N LEU A 520 17.24 -30.89 -16.08
CA LEU A 520 17.90 -29.65 -16.52
C LEU A 520 18.71 -29.85 -17.80
N ALA A 521 19.54 -30.90 -17.86
CA ALA A 521 20.41 -31.19 -19.00
C ALA A 521 19.59 -31.50 -20.27
N SER A 522 18.57 -32.34 -20.16
CA SER A 522 17.63 -32.63 -21.26
C SER A 522 16.85 -31.39 -21.70
N SER A 523 16.71 -30.41 -20.82
CA SER A 523 16.12 -29.10 -21.11
C SER A 523 17.13 -28.08 -21.68
N GLY A 524 18.38 -28.47 -21.93
CA GLY A 524 19.41 -27.59 -22.49
C GLY A 524 19.97 -26.59 -21.48
N PHE A 525 19.98 -26.96 -20.20
CA PHE A 525 20.53 -26.16 -19.12
C PHE A 525 21.52 -26.96 -18.27
N GLU A 526 22.53 -26.29 -17.75
CA GLU A 526 23.51 -26.82 -16.80
C GLU A 526 23.56 -25.89 -15.59
N ASP A 527 23.38 -26.42 -14.38
CA ASP A 527 23.62 -25.68 -13.15
C ASP A 527 25.10 -25.88 -12.76
N LEU A 528 25.92 -24.85 -12.96
CA LEU A 528 27.37 -24.91 -12.72
C LEU A 528 27.70 -25.04 -11.23
N ASN A 529 26.75 -24.75 -10.34
CA ASN A 529 26.90 -24.85 -8.90
C ASN A 529 25.75 -25.63 -8.28
N PHE A 530 25.61 -26.88 -8.73
CA PHE A 530 24.49 -27.74 -8.38
C PHE A 530 24.53 -28.18 -6.91
N ARG A 531 23.72 -27.52 -6.07
CA ARG A 531 23.66 -27.76 -4.62
C ARG A 531 22.23 -27.99 -4.12
N GLY A 532 22.09 -28.80 -3.07
CA GLY A 532 20.79 -29.10 -2.45
C GLY A 532 20.13 -27.92 -1.73
N ASN A 533 20.87 -26.86 -1.40
CA ASN A 533 20.30 -25.60 -0.89
C ASN A 533 19.67 -24.74 -2.00
N HIS A 534 19.89 -25.08 -3.28
CA HIS A 534 19.28 -24.41 -4.44
C HIS A 534 17.98 -25.10 -4.90
N LYS A 535 17.50 -26.08 -4.14
CA LYS A 535 16.36 -26.93 -4.46
C LYS A 535 15.41 -26.94 -3.26
N LEU A 536 14.13 -26.65 -3.48
CA LEU A 536 13.09 -26.59 -2.46
C LEU A 536 12.17 -27.80 -2.54
N LEU A 537 11.83 -28.34 -1.37
CA LEU A 537 10.73 -29.27 -1.13
C LEU A 537 9.60 -28.53 -0.42
N SER A 538 8.39 -29.07 -0.53
CA SER A 538 7.19 -28.50 0.09
C SER A 538 6.65 -29.43 1.17
N LEU A 539 6.35 -28.87 2.34
CA LEU A 539 5.68 -29.57 3.44
C LEU A 539 4.26 -29.02 3.59
N ASP A 540 3.28 -29.89 3.79
CA ASP A 540 1.93 -29.49 4.15
C ASP A 540 1.81 -29.05 5.63
N SER A 541 0.63 -28.61 6.04
CA SER A 541 0.34 -28.18 7.41
C SER A 541 0.53 -29.27 8.46
N SER A 542 0.58 -30.54 8.05
CA SER A 542 0.88 -31.69 8.90
C SER A 542 2.36 -32.10 8.88
N GLY A 543 3.20 -31.35 8.16
CA GLY A 543 4.63 -31.62 8.01
C GLY A 543 4.95 -32.74 7.03
N ARG A 544 4.01 -33.16 6.17
CA ARG A 544 4.23 -34.20 5.16
C ARG A 544 4.73 -33.61 3.85
N LEU A 545 5.65 -34.31 3.20
CA LEU A 545 6.15 -33.90 1.89
C LEU A 545 5.06 -33.98 0.83
N LEU A 546 4.98 -32.93 0.02
CA LEU A 546 4.22 -32.95 -1.22
C LEU A 546 4.92 -33.90 -2.21
N MET A 547 4.17 -34.87 -2.72
CA MET A 547 4.66 -35.87 -3.66
C MET A 547 4.19 -35.54 -5.08
N ASP A 548 5.02 -35.85 -6.06
CA ASP A 548 4.69 -35.78 -7.48
C ASP A 548 3.86 -37.00 -7.93
N ALA A 549 3.45 -37.02 -9.20
CA ALA A 549 2.66 -38.11 -9.79
C ALA A 549 3.34 -39.48 -9.76
N LYS A 550 4.66 -39.55 -9.51
CA LYS A 550 5.45 -40.78 -9.42
C LYS A 550 5.68 -41.21 -7.96
N GLY A 551 5.10 -40.49 -7.00
CA GLY A 551 5.25 -40.77 -5.58
C GLY A 551 6.58 -40.31 -4.99
N LEU A 552 7.33 -39.45 -5.69
CA LEU A 552 8.57 -38.86 -5.20
C LEU A 552 8.33 -37.43 -4.69
N PRO A 553 9.09 -36.94 -3.71
CA PRO A 553 8.95 -35.55 -3.26
C PRO A 553 9.11 -34.56 -4.43
N GLU A 554 8.19 -33.60 -4.54
CA GLU A 554 8.26 -32.60 -5.58
C GLU A 554 9.39 -31.60 -5.29
N VAL A 555 10.29 -31.42 -6.26
CA VAL A 555 11.48 -30.56 -6.14
C VAL A 555 11.34 -29.35 -7.06
N ARG A 556 11.65 -28.17 -6.54
CA ARG A 556 11.68 -26.93 -7.32
C ARG A 556 13.04 -26.26 -7.28
N ILE A 557 13.44 -25.64 -8.38
CA ILE A 557 14.65 -24.82 -8.42
C ILE A 557 14.36 -23.44 -7.83
N CYS A 558 15.22 -22.96 -6.94
CA CYS A 558 15.09 -21.63 -6.32
C CYS A 558 16.31 -20.72 -6.48
N ASN A 559 17.38 -21.19 -7.14
CA ASN A 559 18.54 -20.37 -7.49
C ASN A 559 18.89 -20.56 -8.97
N PHE A 560 19.06 -19.46 -9.69
CA PHE A 560 19.30 -19.40 -11.13
C PHE A 560 20.58 -18.63 -11.49
N GLU A 561 21.38 -18.19 -10.51
CA GLU A 561 22.53 -17.31 -10.71
C GLU A 561 23.65 -17.93 -11.55
N LEU A 562 23.78 -19.26 -11.52
CA LEU A 562 24.83 -20.02 -12.20
C LEU A 562 24.26 -21.11 -13.11
N ILE A 563 23.01 -20.95 -13.53
CA ILE A 563 22.41 -21.82 -14.56
C ILE A 563 22.81 -21.29 -15.94
N LYS A 564 23.54 -22.12 -16.67
CA LYS A 564 24.02 -21.88 -18.02
C LYS A 564 23.11 -22.58 -19.04
N ARG A 565 22.85 -21.91 -20.16
CA ARG A 565 22.22 -22.55 -21.33
C ARG A 565 23.28 -23.29 -22.15
N ILE A 566 22.98 -24.52 -22.55
CA ILE A 566 23.84 -25.40 -23.37
C ILE A 566 23.50 -25.23 -24.86
#